data_AF-A0A177M300-F1
#
_entry.id   AF-A0A177M300-F1
#
_cell.length_a   1.000
_cell.length_b   1.000
_cell.length_c   1.000
_cell.angle_alpha   90.00
_cell.angle_beta   90.00
_cell.angle_gamma   90.00
#
_symmetry.space_group_name_H-M   'P 1'
#
loop_
_entity.id
_entity.type
_entity.pdbx_description
1 polymer ?
#
loop_
_entity_poly.entity_id
_entity_poly.type
_entity_poly.pdbx_seq_one_letter_code
_entity_poly.pdbx_strand_id
1 'polypeptide(L)'
;MLIEPVALSDFFLSFFSAALIILLATVYAALYAWSKISGRRAFGVAAWLIYAGLLICVGVFSYVNHFNDYWLLLSLLMVLGYGWMPRLIWKLCAATHDEDTHHSHQSGGHHD
;
A
#
# COMPACT_ATOMS: atom_id res chain seq x y z
N MET A 1 -4.27 37.40 -20.39
CA MET A 1 -3.73 36.39 -19.47
C MET A 1 -4.87 35.98 -18.56
N LEU A 2 -5.65 34.99 -18.98
CA LEU A 2 -6.74 34.42 -18.18
C LEU A 2 -6.12 33.26 -17.40
N ILE A 3 -5.96 33.43 -16.09
CA ILE A 3 -5.85 32.27 -15.21
C ILE A 3 -7.26 31.69 -15.20
N GLU A 4 -7.51 30.66 -15.99
CA GLU A 4 -8.83 30.04 -16.00
C GLU A 4 -9.00 29.36 -14.63
N PRO A 5 -10.02 29.74 -13.83
CA PRO A 5 -10.19 29.23 -12.46
C PRO A 5 -10.35 27.71 -12.39
N VAL A 6 -10.71 27.09 -13.52
CA VAL A 6 -10.77 25.64 -13.70
C VAL A 6 -9.39 24.97 -13.50
N ALA A 7 -8.33 25.54 -14.07
CA ALA A 7 -6.99 24.93 -14.04
C ALA A 7 -6.39 24.86 -12.62
N LEU A 8 -6.72 25.83 -11.76
CA LEU A 8 -6.25 25.84 -10.37
C LEU A 8 -7.00 24.81 -9.50
N SER A 9 -8.30 24.63 -9.73
CA SER A 9 -9.10 23.64 -9.01
C SER A 9 -8.64 22.22 -9.32
N ASP A 10 -8.39 21.90 -10.59
CA ASP A 10 -7.90 20.58 -11.01
C ASP A 10 -6.52 20.28 -10.41
N PHE A 11 -5.65 21.29 -10.33
CA PHE A 11 -4.36 21.15 -9.65
C PHE A 11 -4.50 20.77 -8.17
N PHE A 12 -5.34 21.50 -7.41
CA PHE A 12 -5.56 21.17 -6.00
C PHE A 12 -6.21 19.81 -5.81
N LEU A 13 -7.20 19.45 -6.63
CA LEU A 13 -7.83 18.15 -6.55
C LEU A 13 -6.83 17.03 -6.83
N SER A 14 -5.99 17.19 -7.85
CA SER A 14 -4.92 16.24 -8.18
C SER A 14 -3.92 16.12 -7.02
N PHE A 15 -3.46 17.23 -6.46
CA PHE A 15 -2.53 17.25 -5.33
C PHE A 15 -3.11 16.60 -4.07
N PHE A 16 -4.31 17.01 -3.65
CA PHE A 16 -4.97 16.43 -2.49
C PHE A 16 -5.28 14.95 -2.67
N SER A 17 -5.69 14.55 -3.88
CA SER A 17 -5.96 13.14 -4.18
C SER A 17 -4.66 12.33 -4.13
N ALA A 18 -3.56 12.82 -4.68
CA ALA A 18 -2.24 12.18 -4.57
C ALA A 18 -1.78 12.05 -3.11
N ALA A 19 -1.92 13.12 -2.31
CA ALA A 19 -1.58 13.10 -0.89
C ALA A 19 -2.44 12.08 -0.12
N LEU A 20 -3.76 12.03 -0.40
CA LEU A 20 -4.68 11.06 0.19
C LEU A 20 -4.32 9.62 -0.21
N ILE A 21 -3.93 9.37 -1.46
CA ILE A 21 -3.49 8.05 -1.92
C ILE A 21 -2.31 7.55 -1.06
N ILE A 22 -1.28 8.40 -0.86
CA ILE A 22 -0.10 8.04 -0.06
C ILE A 22 -0.49 7.84 1.41
N LEU A 23 -1.31 8.73 1.97
CA LEU A 23 -1.77 8.62 3.35
C LEU A 23 -2.59 7.34 3.57
N LEU A 24 -3.56 7.05 2.70
CA LEU A 24 -4.37 5.83 2.77
C LEU A 24 -3.51 4.57 2.57
N ALA A 25 -2.52 4.61 1.67
CA ALA A 25 -1.61 3.49 1.44
C ALA A 25 -0.77 3.18 2.69
N THR A 26 -0.23 4.21 3.34
CA THR A 26 0.57 4.05 4.56
C THR A 26 -0.30 3.60 5.74
N VAL A 27 -1.50 4.14 5.90
CA VAL A 27 -2.47 3.72 6.92
C VAL A 27 -2.91 2.27 6.70
N TYR A 28 -3.16 1.87 5.45
CA TYR A 28 -3.46 0.47 5.09
C TYR A 28 -2.30 -0.46 5.47
N ALA A 29 -1.06 -0.09 5.11
CA ALA A 29 0.12 -0.88 5.44
C ALA A 29 0.32 -1.01 6.95
N ALA A 30 0.16 0.09 7.70
CA ALA A 30 0.27 0.12 9.15
C ALA A 30 -0.81 -0.74 9.81
N LEU A 31 -2.09 -0.61 9.40
CA LEU A 31 -3.19 -1.44 9.88
C LEU A 31 -3.00 -2.92 9.55
N TYR A 32 -2.48 -3.23 8.36
CA TYR A 32 -2.18 -4.60 7.96
C TYR A 32 -1.11 -5.22 8.87
N ALA A 33 0.02 -4.52 9.06
CA ALA A 33 1.07 -4.96 9.97
C ALA A 33 0.54 -5.12 11.42
N TRP A 34 -0.24 -4.14 11.88
CA TRP A 34 -0.86 -4.19 13.21
C TRP A 34 -1.85 -5.34 13.36
N SER A 35 -2.60 -5.67 12.31
CA SER A 35 -3.53 -6.81 12.32
C SER A 35 -2.79 -8.14 12.47
N LYS A 36 -1.60 -8.27 11.86
CA LYS A 36 -0.77 -9.47 11.96
C LYS A 36 -0.13 -9.62 13.33
N ILE A 37 0.25 -8.52 13.98
CA ILE A 37 0.81 -8.53 15.35
C ILE A 37 -0.30 -8.78 16.38
N SER A 38 -1.45 -8.13 16.26
CA SER A 38 -2.51 -8.17 17.27
C SER A 38 -3.41 -9.41 17.18
N GLY A 39 -3.43 -10.13 16.04
CA GLY A 39 -4.27 -11.32 15.83
C GLY A 39 -5.79 -11.05 15.79
N ARG A 40 -6.21 -9.79 15.99
CA ARG A 40 -7.62 -9.37 16.01
C ARG A 40 -8.14 -9.13 14.58
N ARG A 41 -9.14 -9.93 14.18
CA ARG A 41 -9.82 -9.85 12.87
C ARG A 41 -10.40 -8.46 12.54
N ALA A 42 -10.75 -7.67 13.55
CA ALA A 42 -11.30 -6.32 13.37
C ALA A 42 -10.34 -5.38 12.62
N PHE A 43 -9.03 -5.46 12.87
CA PHE A 43 -8.04 -4.64 12.15
C PHE A 43 -7.88 -5.06 10.68
N GLY A 44 -8.12 -6.34 10.36
CA GLY A 44 -8.12 -6.82 8.98
C GLY A 44 -9.30 -6.25 8.18
N VAL A 45 -10.49 -6.16 8.78
CA VAL A 45 -11.66 -5.53 8.14
C VAL A 45 -11.43 -4.02 7.97
N ALA A 46 -10.87 -3.35 8.97
CA ALA A 46 -10.53 -1.94 8.90
C ALA A 46 -9.49 -1.64 7.78
N ALA A 47 -8.49 -2.50 7.63
CA ALA A 47 -7.53 -2.39 6.52
C ALA A 47 -8.23 -2.49 5.15
N TRP A 48 -9.19 -3.40 5.00
CA TRP A 48 -9.94 -3.54 3.75
C TRP A 48 -10.81 -2.31 3.44
N LEU A 49 -11.41 -1.69 4.47
CA LEU A 49 -12.14 -0.42 4.30
C LEU A 49 -11.22 0.72 3.84
N ILE A 50 -10.02 0.82 4.39
CA ILE A 50 -9.02 1.82 3.96
C ILE A 50 -8.58 1.57 2.52
N TYR A 51 -8.42 0.30 2.13
CA TYR A 51 -8.10 -0.07 0.75
C TYR A 51 -9.21 0.33 -0.24
N ALA A 52 -10.49 0.19 0.16
CA ALA A 52 -11.61 0.70 -0.64
C ALA A 52 -11.57 2.23 -0.77
N GLY A 53 -11.22 2.96 0.29
CA GLY A 53 -11.00 4.41 0.23
C GLY A 53 -9.87 4.81 -0.73
N LEU A 54 -8.79 4.02 -0.76
CA LEU A 54 -7.67 4.22 -1.69
C LEU A 54 -8.10 4.04 -3.14
N LEU A 55 -8.93 3.03 -3.44
CA LEU A 55 -9.52 2.85 -4.78
C LEU A 55 -10.31 4.08 -5.24
N ILE A 56 -11.12 4.66 -4.35
CA ILE A 56 -11.90 5.86 -4.64
C ILE A 56 -10.96 7.05 -4.95
N CYS A 57 -9.92 7.25 -4.13
CA CYS A 57 -8.97 8.35 -4.35
C CYS A 57 -8.18 8.18 -5.66
N VAL A 58 -7.76 6.96 -6.00
CA VAL A 58 -7.10 6.73 -7.30
C VAL A 58 -8.07 6.96 -8.46
N GLY A 59 -9.34 6.59 -8.33
CA GLY A 59 -10.37 6.88 -9.33
C GLY A 59 -10.54 8.38 -9.57
N VAL A 60 -10.65 9.17 -8.48
CA VAL A 60 -10.74 10.63 -8.55
C VAL A 60 -9.47 11.23 -9.16
N PHE A 61 -8.29 10.78 -8.75
CA PHE A 61 -7.00 11.23 -9.30
C PHE A 61 -6.91 10.95 -10.80
N SER A 62 -7.31 9.75 -11.24
CA SER A 62 -7.26 9.33 -12.64
C SER A 62 -8.23 10.14 -13.51
N TYR A 63 -9.43 10.41 -12.98
CA TYR A 63 -10.43 11.25 -13.65
C TYR A 63 -9.95 12.70 -13.82
N VAL A 64 -9.44 13.32 -12.75
CA VAL A 64 -8.96 14.72 -12.77
C VAL A 64 -7.74 14.89 -13.68
N ASN A 65 -6.85 13.90 -13.76
CA ASN A 65 -5.67 13.97 -14.62
C ASN A 65 -5.94 13.50 -16.06
N HIS A 66 -7.20 13.21 -16.42
CA HIS A 66 -7.57 12.75 -17.77
C HIS A 66 -6.73 11.55 -18.24
N PHE A 67 -6.45 10.59 -17.36
CA PHE A 67 -5.73 9.37 -17.72
C PHE A 67 -6.60 8.45 -18.59
N ASN A 68 -6.64 8.73 -19.89
CA ASN A 68 -7.28 7.88 -20.90
C ASN A 68 -6.35 6.81 -21.45
N ASP A 69 -6.95 5.72 -21.93
CA ASP A 69 -6.29 4.57 -22.56
C ASP A 69 -5.18 3.94 -21.68
N TYR A 70 -3.94 3.95 -22.16
CA TYR A 70 -2.80 3.28 -21.54
C TYR A 70 -2.43 3.84 -20.16
N TRP A 71 -2.78 5.09 -19.87
CA TRP A 71 -2.52 5.70 -18.57
C TRP A 71 -3.47 5.22 -17.46
N LEU A 72 -4.63 4.69 -17.83
CA LEU A 72 -5.52 4.02 -16.88
C LEU A 72 -4.88 2.74 -16.35
N LEU A 73 -4.12 2.03 -17.19
CA LEU A 73 -3.36 0.85 -16.79
C LEU A 73 -2.34 1.20 -15.71
N LEU A 74 -1.69 2.36 -15.79
CA LEU A 74 -0.75 2.84 -14.78
C LEU A 74 -1.44 3.09 -13.43
N SER A 75 -2.62 3.72 -13.47
CA SER A 75 -3.45 3.94 -12.26
C SER A 75 -3.88 2.61 -11.63
N LEU A 76 -4.25 1.63 -12.46
CA LEU A 76 -4.65 0.31 -12.02
C LEU A 76 -3.47 -0.46 -11.41
N LEU A 77 -2.31 -0.41 -12.06
CA LEU A 77 -1.06 -1.01 -11.59
C LEU A 77 -0.63 -0.41 -10.25
N MET A 78 -0.83 0.90 -10.06
CA MET A 78 -0.55 1.60 -8.81
C MET A 78 -1.40 1.05 -7.65
N VAL A 79 -2.72 0.88 -7.84
CA VAL A 79 -3.59 0.33 -6.80
C VAL A 79 -3.28 -1.12 -6.49
N LEU A 80 -3.02 -1.94 -7.52
CA LEU A 80 -2.59 -3.32 -7.37
C LEU A 80 -1.28 -3.42 -6.58
N GLY A 81 -0.31 -2.57 -6.91
CA GLY A 81 0.97 -2.45 -6.21
C GLY A 81 0.77 -2.13 -4.73
N TYR A 82 -0.02 -1.11 -4.40
CA TYR A 82 -0.31 -0.75 -3.00
C TYR A 82 -1.03 -1.86 -2.22
N GLY A 83 -1.85 -2.68 -2.89
CA GLY A 83 -2.53 -3.81 -2.25
C GLY A 83 -1.59 -4.98 -1.92
N TRP A 84 -0.65 -5.28 -2.81
CA TRP A 84 0.30 -6.39 -2.65
C TRP A 84 1.52 -6.06 -1.81
N MET A 85 1.97 -4.80 -1.84
CA MET A 85 3.21 -4.38 -1.19
C MET A 85 3.29 -4.79 0.30
N PRO A 86 2.30 -4.52 1.17
CA PRO A 86 2.38 -4.91 2.59
C PRO A 86 2.40 -6.43 2.79
N ARG A 87 1.73 -7.18 1.90
CA ARG A 87 1.67 -8.65 1.96
C ARG A 87 3.02 -9.26 1.58
N LEU A 88 3.65 -8.74 0.53
CA LEU A 88 4.96 -9.19 0.07
C LEU A 88 6.04 -8.90 1.10
N ILE A 89 6.09 -7.67 1.63
CA ILE A 89 7.04 -7.27 2.67
C ILE A 89 6.90 -8.17 3.89
N TRP A 90 5.68 -8.43 4.34
CA TRP A 90 5.45 -9.34 5.46
C TRP A 90 5.94 -10.77 5.18
N LYS A 91 5.67 -11.31 3.98
CA LYS A 91 6.14 -12.65 3.60
C LYS A 91 7.66 -12.73 3.54
N LEU A 92 8.34 -11.71 3.01
CA LEU A 92 9.80 -11.64 3.02
C LEU A 92 10.34 -11.60 4.45
N CYS A 93 9.84 -10.69 5.29
CA CYS A 93 10.30 -10.57 6.67
C CYS A 93 10.09 -11.86 7.48
N ALA A 94 8.98 -12.57 7.26
CA ALA A 94 8.69 -13.84 7.92
C ALA A 94 9.58 -14.98 7.41
N ALA A 95 9.84 -15.06 6.10
CA ALA A 95 10.68 -16.10 5.52
C ALA A 95 12.13 -16.02 6.06
N THR A 96 12.70 -14.82 6.15
CA THR A 96 14.06 -14.63 6.66
C THR A 96 14.20 -15.05 8.13
N HIS A 97 13.19 -14.82 8.97
CA HIS A 97 13.23 -15.26 10.37
C HIS A 97 13.15 -16.79 10.54
N ASP A 98 12.56 -17.52 9.59
CA ASP A 98 12.45 -18.98 9.63
C ASP A 98 13.80 -19.66 9.26
N GLU A 99 14.54 -19.05 8.32
CA GLU A 99 15.88 -19.50 7.93
C GLU A 99 16.93 -19.35 9.04
N ASP A 100 16.87 -18.28 9.85
CA ASP A 100 17.81 -18.07 10.97
C ASP A 100 17.68 -19.14 12.08
N THR A 101 16.48 -19.68 12.28
CA THR A 101 16.25 -20.78 13.23
C THR A 101 16.88 -22.10 12.80
N HIS A 102 17.06 -22.35 11.50
CA HIS A 102 17.61 -23.59 10.99
C HIS A 102 19.15 -23.67 11.03
N HIS A 103 19.86 -22.54 11.01
CA HIS A 103 21.33 -22.51 11.07
C HIS A 103 21.92 -22.49 12.49
N SER A 104 21.11 -22.24 13.51
CA SER A 104 21.58 -22.09 14.90
C SER A 104 21.75 -23.43 15.65
N HIS A 105 21.38 -24.57 15.04
CA HIS A 105 21.36 -25.89 15.70
C HIS A 105 22.50 -26.84 15.27
N GLN A 106 23.54 -26.35 14.60
CA GLN A 106 24.69 -27.18 14.16
C GLN A 106 26.04 -26.54 14.52
N SER A 107 26.29 -26.26 15.79
CA SER A 107 27.66 -26.05 16.30
C SER A 107 27.73 -26.49 17.76
N GLY A 108 27.79 -27.80 17.94
CA GLY A 108 27.87 -28.46 19.24
C GLY A 108 28.25 -29.93 19.08
N GLY A 109 29.11 -30.24 18.10
CA GLY A 109 29.71 -31.55 17.94
C GLY A 109 30.81 -31.73 18.98
N HIS A 110 30.44 -32.36 20.08
CA HIS A 110 31.31 -33.01 21.06
C HIS A 110 32.35 -33.85 20.30
N HIS A 111 33.63 -33.47 20.38
CA HIS A 111 34.76 -34.30 19.98
C HIS A 111 35.60 -34.50 21.24
N ASP A 112 35.42 -35.68 21.83
CA ASP A 112 36.17 -36.24 22.94
C ASP A 112 37.38 -37.01 22.40
#